data_AF-A0A932LLT1-F1
#
_entry.id   AF-A0A932LLT1-F1
#
_cell.length_a   1.000
_cell.length_b   1.000
_cell.length_c   1.000
_cell.angle_alpha   90.00
_cell.angle_beta   90.00
_cell.angle_gamma   90.00
#
_symmetry.space_group_name_H-M   'P 1'
#
loop_
_entity.id
_entity.type
_entity.pdbx_description
1 polymer ?
#
loop_
_entity_poly.entity_id
_entity_poly.type
_entity_poly.pdbx_seq_one_letter_code
_entity_poly.pdbx_strand_id
1 'polypeptide(L)'
;GVDDFASIHEVVARRFQRLHEEGELFPDILLIDGGKGQLSAGLSAFEKLGIEPPTVISLAKREEEIYIAGGDEPLRLSRHAYALRLLQYVRDEAHRFAQHYHHLLRRKSTLGEQ
;
A
#
# COMPACT_ATOMS: atom_id res chain seq x y z
N GLY A 1 11.57 9.39 -12.28
CA GLY A 1 10.38 9.11 -11.46
C GLY A 1 10.87 8.86 -10.06
N VAL A 2 10.29 9.49 -9.05
CA VAL A 2 10.64 9.18 -7.66
C VAL A 2 10.30 7.71 -7.43
N ASP A 3 11.19 6.97 -6.76
CA ASP A 3 11.19 5.52 -6.69
C ASP A 3 10.05 4.99 -5.81
N ASP A 4 8.82 5.03 -6.34
CA ASP A 4 7.61 4.58 -5.66
C ASP A 4 7.70 3.10 -5.27
N PHE A 5 8.42 2.29 -6.05
CA PHE A 5 8.65 0.88 -5.74
C PHE A 5 9.58 0.71 -4.54
N ALA A 6 10.74 1.38 -4.52
CA ALA A 6 11.63 1.33 -3.36
C ALA A 6 10.97 1.92 -2.11
N SER A 7 10.16 2.96 -2.27
CA SER A 7 9.41 3.57 -1.17
C SER A 7 8.39 2.60 -0.57
N ILE A 8 7.64 1.88 -1.41
CA ILE A 8 6.71 0.84 -0.96
C ILE A 8 7.45 -0.29 -0.26
N HIS A 9 8.55 -0.78 -0.87
CA HIS A 9 9.38 -1.82 -0.28
C HIS A 9 9.84 -1.44 1.13
N GLU A 10 10.42 -0.25 1.28
CA GLU A 10 10.94 0.25 2.55
C GLU A 10 9.84 0.39 3.61
N VAL A 11 8.69 0.97 3.25
CA VAL A 11 7.57 1.15 4.18
C VAL A 11 7.00 -0.18 4.65
N VAL A 12 6.82 -1.13 3.73
CA VAL A 12 6.34 -2.47 4.05
C VAL A 12 7.37 -3.19 4.92
N ALA A 13 8.64 -3.20 4.52
CA ALA A 13 9.72 -3.85 5.27
C ALA A 13 9.76 -3.34 6.71
N ARG A 14 9.85 -2.03 6.91
CA ARG A 14 9.93 -1.41 8.24
C ARG A 14 8.70 -1.72 9.10
N ARG A 15 7.49 -1.69 8.53
CA ARG A 15 6.26 -1.95 9.28
C ARG A 15 6.21 -3.40 9.77
N PHE A 16 6.42 -4.34 8.86
CA PHE A 16 6.22 -5.76 9.15
C PHE A 16 7.39 -6.39 9.89
N GLN A 17 8.61 -5.89 9.72
CA GLN A 17 9.73 -6.23 10.59
C GLN A 17 9.39 -5.90 12.05
N ARG A 18 8.91 -4.68 12.31
CA ARG A 18 8.55 -4.26 13.67
C ARG A 18 7.42 -5.10 14.27
N LEU A 19 6.34 -5.34 13.52
CA LEU A 19 5.25 -6.20 13.99
C LEU A 19 5.74 -7.62 14.33
N HIS A 20 6.65 -8.16 13.52
CA HIS A 20 7.23 -9.48 13.73
C HIS A 20 8.13 -9.53 14.98
N GLU A 21 9.00 -8.54 15.15
CA GLU A 21 9.90 -8.41 16.30
C GLU A 21 9.13 -8.18 17.62
N GLU A 22 8.06 -7.41 17.57
CA GLU A 22 7.21 -7.10 18.73
C GLU A 22 6.17 -8.22 19.01
N GLY A 23 6.04 -9.21 18.13
CA GLY A 23 5.04 -10.28 18.25
C GLY A 23 3.59 -9.78 18.11
N GLU A 24 3.39 -8.66 17.43
CA GLU A 24 2.06 -8.08 17.19
C GLU A 24 1.34 -8.79 16.03
N LEU A 25 0.00 -8.71 16.04
CA LEU A 25 -0.83 -9.31 15.01
C LEU A 25 -0.68 -8.58 13.67
N PHE A 26 -0.59 -9.37 12.60
CA PHE A 26 -0.65 -8.86 11.24
C PHE A 26 -2.09 -8.54 10.86
N PRO A 27 -2.33 -7.56 9.97
CA PRO A 27 -3.65 -7.39 9.36
C PRO A 27 -4.00 -8.61 8.52
N ASP A 28 -5.28 -8.93 8.37
CA ASP A 28 -5.72 -10.01 7.47
C ASP A 28 -5.42 -9.68 6.00
N ILE A 29 -5.55 -8.40 5.63
CA ILE A 29 -5.36 -7.88 4.28
C ILE A 29 -4.48 -6.63 4.29
N LEU A 30 -3.46 -6.62 3.44
CA LEU A 30 -2.68 -5.44 3.09
C LEU A 30 -3.11 -4.94 1.70
N LEU A 31 -3.69 -3.75 1.63
CA LEU A 31 -4.02 -3.07 0.37
C LEU A 31 -2.93 -2.06 -0.02
N ILE A 32 -2.34 -2.26 -1.20
CA ILE A 32 -1.35 -1.36 -1.80
C ILE A 32 -2.03 -0.48 -2.86
N ASP A 33 -1.84 0.84 -2.75
CA ASP A 33 -2.29 1.80 -3.77
C ASP A 33 -1.37 1.76 -4.99
N GLY A 34 -1.71 0.93 -5.98
CA GLY A 34 -0.89 0.73 -7.16
C GLY A 34 -1.24 -0.52 -7.96
N GLY A 35 -0.54 -0.71 -9.08
CA GLY A 35 -0.69 -1.89 -9.93
C GLY A 35 0.28 -3.01 -9.56
N LYS A 36 0.44 -3.97 -10.48
CA LYS A 36 1.27 -5.18 -10.31
C LYS A 36 2.71 -4.89 -9.88
N GLY A 37 3.33 -3.82 -10.36
CA GLY A 37 4.69 -3.42 -9.98
C GLY A 37 4.79 -3.06 -8.49
N GLN A 38 3.83 -2.27 -7.99
CA GLN A 38 3.74 -1.90 -6.58
C GLN A 38 3.43 -3.11 -5.68
N LEU A 39 2.56 -4.03 -6.12
CA LEU A 39 2.31 -5.29 -5.44
C LEU A 39 3.60 -6.11 -5.28
N SER A 40 4.35 -6.27 -6.38
CA SER A 40 5.63 -6.99 -6.39
C SER A 40 6.66 -6.34 -5.46
N ALA A 41 6.75 -5.00 -5.45
CA ALA A 41 7.62 -4.28 -4.52
C ALA A 41 7.28 -4.57 -3.05
N GLY A 42 5.99 -4.60 -2.70
CA GLY A 42 5.53 -4.97 -1.36
C GLY A 42 5.86 -6.41 -1.00
N LEU A 43 5.60 -7.36 -1.90
CA LEU A 43 5.90 -8.79 -1.69
C LEU A 43 7.40 -9.04 -1.50
N SER A 44 8.25 -8.38 -2.29
CA SER A 44 9.70 -8.51 -2.17
C SER A 44 10.25 -8.07 -0.80
N ALA A 45 9.54 -7.22 -0.06
CA ALA A 45 9.91 -6.85 1.30
C ALA A 45 9.73 -8.04 2.27
N PHE A 46 8.63 -8.78 2.14
CA PHE A 46 8.38 -9.98 2.92
C PHE A 46 9.40 -11.09 2.61
N GLU A 47 9.69 -11.30 1.32
CA GLU A 47 10.71 -12.26 0.88
C GLU A 47 12.08 -11.97 1.48
N LYS A 48 12.52 -10.70 1.48
CA LYS A 48 13.81 -10.32 2.06
C LYS A 48 13.86 -10.47 3.58
N LEU A 49 12.74 -10.25 4.27
CA LEU A 49 12.65 -10.40 5.71
C LEU A 49 12.49 -11.87 6.13
N GLY A 50 12.15 -12.78 5.21
CA GLY A 50 11.83 -14.16 5.55
C GLY A 50 10.54 -14.30 6.37
N ILE A 51 9.61 -13.36 6.20
CA ILE A 51 8.34 -13.29 6.93
C ILE A 51 7.21 -13.70 5.99
N GLU A 52 6.31 -14.56 6.43
CA GLU A 52 5.11 -14.91 5.67
C GLU A 52 4.18 -13.68 5.59
N PRO A 53 3.79 -13.24 4.38
CA PRO A 53 2.90 -12.08 4.24
C PRO A 53 1.46 -12.40 4.65
N PRO A 54 0.66 -11.39 5.06
CA PRO A 54 -0.78 -11.51 5.05
C PRO A 54 -1.31 -11.57 3.61
N THR A 55 -2.63 -11.59 3.41
CA THR A 55 -3.18 -11.46 2.05
C THR A 55 -2.82 -10.08 1.49
N VAL A 56 -1.95 -10.02 0.48
CA VAL A 56 -1.56 -8.76 -0.16
C VAL A 56 -2.33 -8.57 -1.46
N ILE A 57 -2.99 -7.42 -1.56
CA ILE A 57 -3.71 -7.00 -2.77
C ILE A 57 -3.26 -5.60 -3.18
N SER A 58 -3.40 -5.27 -4.46
CA SER A 58 -3.24 -3.89 -4.94
C SER A 58 -4.41 -3.47 -5.82
N LEU A 59 -4.73 -2.17 -5.79
CA LEU A 59 -5.82 -1.59 -6.59
C LEU A 59 -5.26 -0.60 -7.61
N ALA A 60 -5.33 -0.94 -8.90
CA ALA A 60 -4.81 -0.10 -9.97
C ALA A 60 -5.79 1.04 -10.32
N LYS A 61 -5.36 2.30 -10.21
CA LYS A 61 -6.21 3.50 -10.34
C LYS A 61 -6.96 3.68 -11.66
N ARG A 62 -6.46 3.15 -12.78
CA ARG A 62 -7.05 3.44 -14.11
C ARG A 62 -8.29 2.59 -14.37
N GLU A 63 -8.16 1.29 -14.19
CA GLU A 63 -9.20 0.30 -14.51
C GLU A 63 -9.84 -0.30 -13.25
N GLU A 64 -9.40 0.13 -12.06
CA GLU A 64 -9.87 -0.38 -10.77
C GLU A 64 -9.72 -1.92 -10.65
N GLU A 65 -8.64 -2.42 -11.28
CA GLU A 65 -8.24 -3.81 -11.27
C GLU A 65 -7.59 -4.19 -9.94
N ILE A 66 -8.01 -5.33 -9.39
CA ILE A 66 -7.48 -5.86 -8.14
C ILE A 66 -6.45 -6.93 -8.49
N TYR A 67 -5.20 -6.70 -8.12
CA TYR A 67 -4.14 -7.70 -8.23
C TYR A 67 -4.00 -8.40 -6.88
N ILE A 68 -3.99 -9.73 -6.88
CA ILE A 68 -3.85 -10.55 -5.68
C ILE A 68 -2.51 -11.26 -5.74
N ALA A 69 -1.78 -11.32 -4.63
CA ALA A 69 -0.54 -12.08 -4.54
C ALA A 69 -0.76 -13.55 -4.93
N GLY A 70 0.09 -14.08 -5.80
CA GLY A 70 -0.05 -15.44 -6.36
C GLY A 70 -1.10 -15.60 -7.46
N GLY A 71 -1.84 -14.54 -7.82
CA GLY A 71 -2.78 -14.56 -8.94
C GLY A 71 -2.12 -14.19 -10.28
N ASP A 72 -2.44 -14.94 -11.32
CA ASP A 72 -1.91 -14.70 -12.68
C ASP A 72 -2.56 -13.50 -13.36
N GLU A 73 -3.88 -13.34 -13.19
CA GLU A 73 -4.70 -12.30 -13.80
C GLU A 73 -5.36 -11.39 -12.75
N PRO A 74 -5.58 -10.10 -13.07
CA PRO A 74 -6.31 -9.19 -12.18
C PRO A 74 -7.78 -9.56 -12.07
N LEU A 75 -8.31 -9.45 -10.86
CA LEU A 75 -9.74 -9.54 -10.60
C LEU A 75 -10.41 -8.22 -10.98
N ARG A 76 -11.37 -8.32 -11.91
CA ARG A 76 -12.23 -7.20 -12.31
C ARG A 76 -13.61 -7.36 -11.67
N LEU A 77 -13.95 -6.44 -10.78
CA LEU A 77 -15.28 -6.40 -10.18
C LEU A 77 -16.19 -5.41 -10.90
N SER A 78 -17.50 -5.68 -10.84
CA SER A 78 -18.50 -4.70 -11.27
C SER A 78 -18.34 -3.39 -10.49
N ARG A 79 -18.57 -2.25 -11.14
CA ARG A 79 -18.58 -0.91 -10.49
C ARG A 79 -19.63 -0.79 -9.37
N HIS A 80 -20.61 -1.67 -9.36
CA HIS A 80 -21.64 -1.73 -8.32
C HIS A 80 -21.32 -2.69 -7.18
N ALA A 81 -20.22 -3.46 -7.28
CA ALA A 81 -19.82 -4.39 -6.24
C ALA A 81 -19.40 -3.63 -4.98
N TYR A 82 -20.00 -4.00 -3.84
CA TYR A 82 -19.66 -3.40 -2.54
C TYR A 82 -18.18 -3.61 -2.17
N ALA A 83 -17.61 -4.76 -2.53
CA ALA A 83 -16.19 -5.05 -2.28
C ALA A 83 -15.27 -4.03 -2.99
N LEU A 84 -15.54 -3.70 -4.26
CA LEU A 84 -14.75 -2.71 -4.99
C LEU A 84 -14.86 -1.33 -4.33
N ARG A 85 -16.07 -0.91 -3.97
CA ARG A 85 -16.31 0.37 -3.30
C ARG A 85 -15.58 0.48 -1.97
N LEU A 86 -15.52 -0.61 -1.21
CA LEU A 86 -14.78 -0.66 0.05
C LEU A 86 -13.27 -0.48 -0.17
N LEU A 87 -12.70 -1.18 -1.15
CA LEU A 87 -11.27 -1.03 -1.49
C LEU A 87 -10.94 0.39 -1.96
N GLN A 88 -11.82 0.99 -2.77
CA GLN A 88 -11.70 2.39 -3.18
C GLN A 88 -11.74 3.34 -2.00
N TYR A 89 -12.69 3.17 -1.08
CA TYR A 89 -12.80 4.00 0.12
C TYR A 89 -11.54 3.94 0.98
N VAL A 90 -10.99 2.74 1.21
CA VAL A 90 -9.75 2.55 1.98
C VAL A 90 -8.57 3.22 1.28
N ARG A 91 -8.44 3.04 -0.04
CA ARG A 91 -7.40 3.69 -0.85
C ARG A 91 -7.50 5.21 -0.77
N ASP A 92 -8.70 5.75 -0.95
CA ASP A 92 -8.94 7.19 -0.99
C ASP A 92 -8.67 7.82 0.38
N GLU A 93 -8.99 7.13 1.47
CA GLU A 93 -8.63 7.55 2.83
C GLU A 93 -7.12 7.54 3.08
N ALA A 94 -6.42 6.48 2.63
CA ALA A 94 -4.95 6.43 2.70
C ALA A 94 -4.30 7.56 1.88
N HIS A 95 -4.82 7.84 0.69
CA HIS A 95 -4.36 8.93 -0.16
C HIS A 95 -4.61 10.31 0.49
N ARG A 96 -5.81 10.53 1.05
CA ARG A 96 -6.17 11.75 1.78
C ARG A 96 -5.23 11.98 2.95
N PHE A 97 -4.95 10.94 3.73
CA PHE A 97 -4.02 11.01 4.86
C PHE A 97 -2.61 11.40 4.42
N ALA A 98 -2.08 10.75 3.37
CA ALA A 98 -0.75 11.03 2.84
C ALA A 98 -0.63 12.47 2.30
N GLN A 99 -1.61 12.93 1.53
CA GLN A 99 -1.66 14.31 1.02
C GLN A 99 -1.70 15.32 2.17
N HIS A 100 -2.55 15.10 3.17
CA HIS A 100 -2.64 15.97 4.33
C HIS A 100 -1.30 16.07 5.08
N TYR A 101 -0.62 14.95 5.28
CA TYR A 101 0.69 14.92 5.91
C TYR A 101 1.75 15.69 5.11
N HIS A 102 1.80 15.51 3.78
CA HIS A 102 2.69 16.28 2.92
C HIS A 102 2.41 17.78 2.94
N HIS A 103 1.14 18.19 3.00
CA HIS A 103 0.77 19.59 3.16
C HIS A 103 1.26 20.18 4.49
N LEU A 104 1.15 19.43 5.59
CA LEU A 104 1.65 19.85 6.90
C LEU A 104 3.17 20.03 6.91
N LEU A 105 3.91 19.07 6.33
CA LEU A 105 5.37 19.14 6.21
C LEU A 105 5.82 20.35 5.40
N ARG A 106 5.17 20.63 4.26
CA ARG A 106 5.47 21.81 3.43
C ARG A 106 5.20 23.12 4.17
N ARG A 107 4.11 23.22 4.93
CA ARG A 107 3.82 24.41 5.73
C ARG A 107 4.89 24.65 6.81
N LYS A 108 5.37 23.59 7.46
CA LYS A 108 6.45 23.69 8.45
C LYS A 108 7.78 24.11 7.81
N SER A 109 8.14 23.60 6.63
CA SER A 109 9.36 24.02 5.94
C SER A 109 9.31 25.49 5.50
N THR A 110 8.13 26.02 5.13
CA THR A 110 7.96 27.43 4.77
C THR A 110 7.98 28.39 5.97
N LEU A 111 7.66 27.89 7.18
CA LEU A 111 7.67 28.69 8.43
C LEU A 111 8.99 28.58 9.21
N GLY A 112 9.96 27.79 8.73
CA GLY A 112 11.27 27.59 9.36
C GLY A 112 12.39 28.49 8.81
N GLU A 113 12.07 29.43 7.93
CA GLU A 113 12.99 30.46 7.42
C GLU A 113 12.50 31.86 7.82
N GLN A 114 12.32 32.12 9.12
CA GLN A 114 12.33 33.47 9.73
C GLN A 114 12.88 33.38 11.16
#